data_AF-A0A4Q1RQY8-F1
#
_entry.id   AF-A0A4Q1RQY8-F1
#
_cell.length_a   1.000
_cell.length_b   1.000
_cell.length_c   1.000
_cell.angle_alpha   90.00
_cell.angle_beta   90.00
_cell.angle_gamma   90.00
#
_symmetry.space_group_name_H-M   'P 1'
#
loop_
_entity.id
_entity.type
_entity.pdbx_description
1 polymer ?
#
loop_
_entity_poly.entity_id
_entity_poly.type
_entity_poly.pdbx_seq_one_letter_code
_entity_poly.pdbx_strand_id
1 'polypeptide(L)' 'MWKWLKDTVSANAFHKDRHEILRAVQRFVHSIQKRPEDVLRRLGCVA' A
#
# COMPACT_ATOMS: atom_id res chain seq x y z
N MET A 1 -9.45 -9.95 1.23
CA MET A 1 -9.69 -8.52 1.50
C MET A 1 -9.53 -8.16 2.98
N TRP A 2 -10.19 -8.87 3.90
CA TRP A 2 -10.12 -8.59 5.35
C TRP A 2 -8.72 -8.74 5.99
N LYS A 3 -7.91 -9.69 5.51
CA LYS A 3 -6.52 -9.90 5.95
C LYS A 3 -5.62 -8.71 5.58
N TRP A 4 -5.79 -8.19 4.36
CA TRP A 4 -5.05 -7.05 3.85
C TRP A 4 -5.41 -5.75 4.59
N LEU A 5 -6.68 -5.57 4.93
CA LEU A 5 -7.13 -4.46 5.75
C LEU A 5 -6.49 -4.49 7.15
N LYS A 6 -6.39 -5.68 7.76
CA LYS A 6 -5.82 -5.87 9.09
C LYS A 6 -4.31 -5.58 9.15
N ASP A 7 -3.57 -6.05 8.14
CA ASP A 7 -2.13 -5.78 8.05
C ASP A 7 -1.84 -4.28 7.76
N THR A 8 -2.73 -3.62 7.02
CA THR A 8 -2.65 -2.16 6.75
C THR A 8 -3.10 -1.34 7.96
N VAL A 9 -4.07 -1.81 8.74
CA VAL A 9 -4.49 -1.17 10.00
C VAL A 9 -3.40 -1.28 11.08
N SER A 10 -2.60 -2.35 11.09
CA SER A 10 -1.37 -2.41 11.90
C SER A 10 -0.35 -1.35 11.49
N ALA A 11 -0.29 -0.94 10.21
CA ALA A 11 0.48 0.22 9.77
C ALA A 11 -0.17 1.56 10.18
N ASN A 12 -1.50 1.64 10.33
CA ASN A 12 -2.16 2.81 10.93
C ASN A 12 -1.77 3.02 12.41
N ALA A 13 -1.27 1.99 13.11
CA ALA A 13 -0.67 2.18 14.43
C ALA A 13 0.71 2.88 14.38
N PHE A 14 1.37 2.91 13.22
CA PHE A 14 2.65 3.63 13.00
C PHE A 14 2.48 5.06 12.53
N HIS A 15 1.27 5.49 12.16
CA HIS A 15 1.00 6.83 11.63
C HIS A 15 0.16 7.63 12.61
N LYS A 16 0.79 8.65 13.18
CA LYS A 16 0.27 9.38 14.35
C LYS A 16 -1.04 10.11 14.07
N ASP A 17 -1.23 10.58 12.83
CA ASP A 17 -2.37 11.41 12.42
C ASP A 17 -2.80 11.13 10.98
N ARG A 18 -4.04 11.54 10.65
CA ARG A 18 -4.63 11.43 9.30
C ARG A 18 -3.71 11.93 8.19
N HIS A 19 -2.93 12.97 8.45
CA HIS A 19 -2.01 13.56 7.48
C HIS A 19 -0.85 12.62 7.11
N GLU A 20 -0.38 11.82 8.07
CA GLU A 20 0.66 10.81 7.82
C GLU A 20 0.11 9.62 7.05
N ILE A 21 -1.11 9.18 7.36
CA ILE A 21 -1.82 8.15 6.60
C ILE A 21 -1.98 8.59 5.14
N LEU A 22 -2.44 9.82 4.90
CA LEU A 22 -2.58 10.37 3.55
C LEU A 22 -1.24 10.40 2.81
N ARG A 23 -0.15 10.80 3.48
CA ARG A 23 1.21 10.80 2.90
C ARG A 23 1.70 9.39 2.58
N ALA A 24 1.46 8.42 3.45
CA ALA A 24 1.85 7.03 3.24
C ALA A 24 1.11 6.45 2.03
N VAL A 25 -0.19 6.70 1.91
CA VAL A 25 -1.00 6.29 0.75
C VAL A 25 -0.49 6.95 -0.53
N GLN A 26 -0.21 8.25 -0.52
CA GLN A 26 0.34 8.95 -1.69
C GLN A 26 1.70 8.38 -2.12
N ARG A 27 2.61 8.09 -1.18
CA ARG A 27 3.91 7.46 -1.47
C ARG A 27 3.73 6.06 -2.06
N PHE A 28 2.78 5.30 -1.53
CA PHE A 28 2.47 3.96 -2.04
C PHE A 28 1.96 4.02 -3.48
N VAL A 29 0.99 4.89 -3.79
CA VAL A 29 0.47 5.09 -5.15
C VAL A 29 1.60 5.51 -6.11
N HIS A 30 2.48 6.42 -5.67
CA HIS A 30 3.63 6.83 -6.47
C HIS A 30 4.64 5.68 -6.71
N SER A 31 4.83 4.79 -5.75
CA SER A 31 5.69 3.61 -5.92
C SER A 31 5.12 2.60 -6.92
N ILE A 32 3.78 2.43 -6.96
CA ILE A 32 3.11 1.58 -7.94
C ILE A 32 3.35 2.11 -9.36
N GLN A 33 3.24 3.43 -9.55
CA GLN A 33 3.49 4.06 -10.85
C GLN A 33 4.94 3.87 -11.34
N LYS A 34 5.90 3.74 -10.43
CA LYS A 34 7.31 3.51 -10.80
C LYS A 34 7.61 2.07 -11.20
N ARG A 35 6.84 1.10 -10.74
CA ARG A 35 7.06 -0.33 -10.98
C ARG A 35 5.73 -1.09 -11.13
N PRO A 36 4.94 -0.78 -12.16
CA PRO A 36 3.64 -1.42 -12.36
C PRO A 36 3.77 -2.94 -12.55
N GLU A 37 4.83 -3.41 -13.21
CA GLU A 37 5.13 -4.83 -13.43
C GLU A 37 5.32 -5.62 -12.13
N ASP A 38 6.05 -5.08 -11.15
CA ASP A 38 6.25 -5.75 -9.84
C ASP A 38 4.92 -5.90 -9.09
N VAL A 39 4.05 -4.89 -9.23
CA VAL A 39 2.71 -4.89 -8.64
C VAL A 39 1.83 -5.93 -9.32
N LEU A 40 1.84 -5.99 -10.65
CA LEU A 40 1.08 -6.98 -11.41
C LEU A 40 1.55 -8.41 -11.15
N ARG A 41 2.87 -8.64 -11.00
CA ARG A 41 3.42 -9.96 -10.60
C ARG A 41 2.99 -10.35 -9.19
N ARG A 42 3.03 -9.43 -8.22
CA ARG A 42 2.53 -9.68 -6.85
C ARG A 42 1.03 -9.96 -6.79
N LEU A 43 0.26 -9.34 -7.68
CA LEU A 43 -1.18 -9.60 -7.82
C LEU A 43 -1.47 -10.92 -8.55
N GLY A 44 -0.45 -11.62 -9.05
CA GLY A 44 -0.61 -12.85 -9.83
C GLY A 44 -1.20 -12.62 -11.23
N CYS A 45 -1.18 -11.38 -11.71
CA CYS A 45 -1.68 -11.01 -13.04
C CYS A 45 -0.63 -11.24 -14.14
N VAL A 46 0.64 -11.40 -13.78
CA VAL A 46 1.73 -11.69 -14.72
C VAL A 46 2.58 -12.81 -14.11
N ALA A 47 2.77 -13.90 -14.88
CA ALA A 47 3.60 -15.06 -14.53
C ALA A 47 5.09 -14.73 -14.64
#